data_AF-U9TU93-F1
#
_entry.id   AF-U9TU93-F1
#
_cell.length_a   1.000
_cell.length_b   1.000
_cell.length_c   1.000
_cell.angle_alpha   90.00
_cell.angle_beta   90.00
_cell.angle_gamma   90.00
#
_symmetry.space_group_name_H-M   'P 1'
#
loop_
_entity.id
_entity.type
_entity.pdbx_description
1 polymer ?
#
loop_
_entity_poly.entity_id
_entity_poly.type
_entity_poly.pdbx_seq_one_letter_code
_entity_poly.pdbx_strand_id
1 'polypeptide(L)'
;MWKYTKIDAEGIDPRSGHTAVLASDNRIIVYGGVRDDNSEALPQLVVLDTNDYKWIAPKIEETESRAHHMANLVNDYMIISFGKFSKSNSLSNEIQILDTRTYEWVDSISFEPTKSANSIFLTSNETSETVFPTYVMSDDLSSGSDKGSNSFFSKVPKYFQAVIFCLGGLIVITIIFLTYYNIRRKKKAKTRHLSVLPYTNCNEEAKEDIIREYAH
;
A
#
# COMPACT_ATOMS: atom_id res chain seq x y z
N MET A 1 4.98 9.82 -25.09
CA MET A 1 3.64 9.28 -25.36
C MET A 1 3.51 7.98 -24.58
N TRP A 2 2.49 7.85 -23.73
CA TRP A 2 2.26 6.61 -23.00
C TRP A 2 1.58 5.60 -23.93
N LYS A 3 2.01 4.34 -23.87
CA LYS A 3 1.37 3.20 -24.56
C LYS A 3 0.82 2.25 -23.49
N TYR A 4 -0.35 1.67 -23.75
CA TYR A 4 -0.92 0.63 -22.90
C TYR A 4 -0.91 -0.70 -23.65
N THR A 5 -0.65 -1.77 -22.92
CA THR A 5 -0.77 -3.15 -23.43
C THR A 5 -1.78 -3.85 -22.54
N LYS A 6 -2.76 -4.51 -23.16
CA LYS A 6 -3.68 -5.38 -22.43
C LYS A 6 -3.03 -6.76 -22.35
N ILE A 7 -2.75 -7.19 -21.13
CA ILE A 7 -2.32 -8.55 -20.82
C ILE A 7 -3.54 -9.29 -20.27
N ASP A 8 -3.74 -10.53 -20.69
CA ASP A 8 -4.83 -11.36 -20.16
C ASP A 8 -4.55 -11.75 -18.71
N ALA A 9 -5.55 -11.56 -17.85
CA ALA A 9 -5.45 -11.72 -16.40
C ALA A 9 -6.68 -12.48 -15.87
N GLU A 10 -7.14 -13.48 -16.64
CA GLU A 10 -8.28 -14.32 -16.26
C GLU A 10 -8.09 -14.88 -14.84
N GLY A 11 -9.13 -14.75 -14.01
CA GLY A 11 -9.11 -15.20 -12.62
C GLY A 11 -8.30 -14.31 -11.65
N ILE A 12 -7.76 -13.17 -12.10
CA ILE A 12 -7.04 -12.21 -11.24
C ILE A 12 -7.90 -10.96 -11.06
N ASP A 13 -8.27 -10.68 -9.81
CA ASP A 13 -9.08 -9.52 -9.48
C ASP A 13 -8.32 -8.19 -9.74
N PRO A 14 -9.02 -7.17 -10.28
CA PRO A 14 -8.52 -5.81 -10.25
C PRO A 14 -8.34 -5.36 -8.79
N ARG A 15 -7.24 -4.67 -8.51
CA ARG A 15 -6.81 -4.40 -7.14
C ARG A 15 -6.22 -3.01 -6.97
N SER A 16 -6.47 -2.39 -5.82
CA SER A 16 -5.90 -1.12 -5.38
C SER A 16 -5.23 -1.25 -4.01
N GLY A 17 -4.27 -0.39 -3.72
CA GLY A 17 -3.51 -0.47 -2.45
C GLY A 17 -2.63 -1.71 -2.32
N HIS A 18 -2.41 -2.46 -3.40
CA HIS A 18 -1.41 -3.51 -3.45
C HIS A 18 0.01 -2.91 -3.50
N THR A 19 1.01 -3.74 -3.28
CA THR A 19 2.40 -3.40 -3.57
C THR A 19 2.99 -4.39 -4.57
N ALA A 20 4.11 -4.01 -5.18
CA ALA A 20 4.83 -4.85 -6.10
C ALA A 20 6.34 -4.71 -5.90
N VAL A 21 7.08 -5.80 -6.10
CA VAL A 21 8.55 -5.82 -6.14
C VAL A 21 9.03 -6.46 -7.44
N LEU A 22 10.19 -6.01 -7.94
CA LEU A 22 10.88 -6.64 -9.06
C LEU A 22 11.90 -7.64 -8.51
N ALA A 23 11.63 -8.94 -8.68
CA ALA A 23 12.51 -10.02 -8.23
C ALA A 23 13.81 -10.09 -9.06
N SER A 24 14.82 -10.77 -8.49
CA SER A 24 16.15 -10.97 -9.09
C SER A 24 16.11 -11.69 -10.45
N ASP A 25 15.06 -12.46 -10.71
CA ASP A 25 14.80 -13.20 -11.94
C ASP A 25 13.88 -12.47 -12.94
N ASN A 26 13.76 -11.15 -12.81
CA ASN A 26 12.92 -10.26 -13.62
C ASN A 26 11.40 -10.47 -13.50
N ARG A 27 10.91 -11.29 -12.57
CA ARG A 27 9.47 -11.38 -12.32
C ARG A 27 8.99 -10.19 -11.48
N ILE A 28 7.80 -9.67 -11.77
CA ILE A 28 7.14 -8.67 -10.92
C ILE A 28 6.16 -9.39 -10.01
N ILE A 29 6.41 -9.35 -8.71
CA ILE A 29 5.59 -10.01 -7.70
C ILE A 29 4.68 -8.96 -7.08
N VAL A 30 3.37 -9.19 -7.14
CA VAL A 30 2.32 -8.30 -6.63
C VAL A 30 1.61 -9.00 -5.47
N TYR A 31 1.52 -8.31 -4.32
CA TYR A 31 0.86 -8.85 -3.14
C TYR A 31 -0.26 -7.95 -2.63
N GLY A 32 -1.35 -8.60 -2.22
CA GLY A 32 -2.49 -8.03 -1.53
C GLY A 32 -3.28 -7.01 -2.35
N GLY A 33 -3.80 -6.01 -1.64
CA GLY A 33 -4.73 -5.01 -2.15
C GLY A 33 -6.19 -5.41 -1.97
N VAL A 34 -7.06 -4.48 -2.37
CA VAL A 34 -8.51 -4.62 -2.30
C VAL A 34 -9.15 -4.28 -3.64
N ARG A 35 -10.31 -4.90 -3.89
CA ARG A 35 -11.22 -4.56 -4.98
C ARG A 35 -11.94 -3.24 -4.73
N ASP A 36 -12.71 -2.78 -5.71
CA ASP A 36 -13.50 -1.53 -5.63
C ASP A 36 -14.56 -1.53 -4.52
N ASP A 37 -15.03 -2.70 -4.10
CA ASP A 37 -15.96 -2.88 -2.99
C ASP A 37 -15.25 -2.98 -1.63
N ASN A 38 -13.93 -2.74 -1.58
CA ASN A 38 -13.04 -2.93 -0.44
C ASN A 38 -12.93 -4.37 0.07
N SER A 39 -13.41 -5.37 -0.67
CA SER A 39 -13.11 -6.78 -0.38
C SER A 39 -11.66 -7.11 -0.75
N GLU A 40 -11.12 -8.15 -0.13
CA GLU A 40 -9.80 -8.68 -0.49
C GLU A 40 -9.75 -9.03 -1.99
N ALA A 41 -8.67 -8.60 -2.66
CA ALA A 41 -8.43 -9.00 -4.04
C ALA A 41 -7.77 -10.38 -4.10
N LEU A 42 -8.32 -11.26 -4.93
CA LEU A 42 -7.80 -12.61 -5.13
C LEU A 42 -7.21 -12.79 -6.54
N PRO A 43 -6.23 -13.68 -6.73
CA PRO A 43 -5.42 -14.34 -5.69
C PRO A 43 -4.57 -13.31 -4.92
N GLN A 44 -4.24 -13.63 -3.67
CA GLN A 44 -3.51 -12.70 -2.80
C GLN A 44 -2.12 -12.36 -3.32
N LEU A 45 -1.47 -13.32 -3.98
CA LEU A 45 -0.18 -13.15 -4.65
C LEU A 45 -0.36 -13.45 -6.14
N VAL A 46 0.11 -12.54 -6.99
CA VAL A 46 0.20 -12.75 -8.43
C VAL A 46 1.56 -12.31 -8.94
N VAL A 47 2.04 -12.97 -9.98
CA VAL A 47 3.38 -12.78 -10.51
C VAL A 47 3.29 -12.56 -12.00
N LEU A 48 3.89 -11.48 -12.50
CA LEU A 48 4.05 -11.24 -13.93
C LEU A 48 5.43 -11.74 -14.35
N ASP A 49 5.46 -12.74 -15.22
CA ASP A 49 6.67 -13.05 -15.99
C ASP A 49 6.85 -11.96 -17.04
N THR A 50 7.98 -11.25 -16.95
CA THR A 50 8.26 -10.12 -17.84
C THR A 50 8.89 -10.54 -19.17
N ASN A 51 9.27 -11.82 -19.33
CA ASN A 51 9.81 -12.33 -20.58
C ASN A 51 8.70 -12.53 -21.62
N ASP A 52 7.55 -13.07 -21.20
CA ASP A 52 6.42 -13.36 -22.09
C ASP A 52 5.13 -12.59 -21.72
N TYR A 53 5.21 -11.73 -20.70
CA TYR A 53 4.10 -10.90 -20.21
C TYR A 53 2.88 -11.72 -19.83
N LYS A 54 3.07 -12.81 -19.07
CA LYS A 54 1.97 -13.63 -18.54
C LYS A 54 1.87 -13.55 -17.03
N TRP A 55 0.64 -13.51 -16.56
CA TRP A 55 0.36 -13.63 -15.13
C TRP A 55 0.34 -15.08 -14.68
N ILE A 56 0.87 -15.30 -13.48
CA ILE A 56 0.89 -16.56 -12.76
C ILE A 56 0.32 -16.29 -11.37
N ALA A 57 -0.46 -17.22 -10.84
CA ALA A 57 -0.96 -17.19 -9.47
C ALA A 57 -0.38 -18.38 -8.70
N PRO A 58 0.80 -18.23 -8.06
CA PRO A 58 1.36 -19.29 -7.24
C PRO A 58 0.44 -19.65 -6.09
N LYS A 59 0.47 -20.93 -5.68
CA LYS A 59 -0.19 -21.36 -4.46
C LYS A 59 0.65 -20.88 -3.28
N ILE A 60 0.01 -20.19 -2.35
CA ILE A 60 0.60 -19.76 -1.08
C ILE A 60 -0.24 -20.31 0.07
N GLU A 61 0.32 -20.32 1.28
CA GLU A 61 -0.48 -20.57 2.47
C GLU A 61 -1.51 -19.45 2.66
N GLU A 62 -2.75 -19.83 2.97
CA GLU A 62 -3.83 -18.87 3.19
C GLU A 62 -3.55 -18.07 4.45
N THR A 63 -3.24 -16.80 4.26
CA THR A 63 -3.13 -15.80 5.34
C THR A 63 -4.11 -14.68 5.05
N GLU A 64 -4.35 -13.74 5.96
CA GLU A 64 -5.08 -12.52 5.56
C GLU A 64 -4.12 -11.58 4.82
N SER A 65 -4.44 -11.21 3.57
CA SER A 65 -3.58 -10.31 2.80
C SER A 65 -3.63 -8.88 3.34
N ARG A 66 -2.74 -8.02 2.83
CA ARG A 66 -2.63 -6.62 3.24
C ARG A 66 -3.02 -5.66 2.14
N ALA A 67 -3.51 -4.48 2.51
CA ALA A 67 -3.73 -3.34 1.64
C ALA A 67 -3.08 -2.06 2.21
N HIS A 68 -2.69 -1.15 1.32
CA HIS A 68 -1.96 0.08 1.63
C HIS A 68 -0.71 -0.15 2.51
N HIS A 69 -0.07 -1.31 2.31
CA HIS A 69 1.18 -1.69 2.96
C HIS A 69 2.37 -1.20 2.16
N MET A 70 3.58 -1.43 2.67
CA MET A 70 4.83 -1.28 1.93
C MET A 70 5.42 -2.66 1.67
N ALA A 71 6.12 -2.82 0.54
CA ALA A 71 6.96 -3.98 0.30
C ALA A 71 8.31 -3.58 -0.27
N ASN A 72 9.36 -4.26 0.19
CA ASN A 72 10.71 -4.09 -0.31
C ASN A 72 11.32 -5.47 -0.56
N LEU A 73 12.17 -5.58 -1.58
CA LEU A 73 12.92 -6.79 -1.85
C LEU A 73 14.30 -6.70 -1.19
N VAL A 74 14.67 -7.74 -0.45
CA VAL A 74 16.03 -7.94 0.08
C VAL A 74 16.47 -9.35 -0.30
N ASN A 75 17.48 -9.45 -1.17
CA ASN A 75 17.85 -10.69 -1.85
C ASN A 75 16.62 -11.31 -2.55
N ASP A 76 16.28 -12.55 -2.22
CA ASP A 76 15.12 -13.25 -2.76
C ASP A 76 13.92 -13.20 -1.79
N TYR A 77 13.89 -12.25 -0.85
CA TYR A 77 12.81 -12.12 0.13
C TYR A 77 12.05 -10.81 -0.05
N MET A 78 10.74 -10.91 -0.22
CA MET A 78 9.84 -9.77 -0.20
C MET A 78 9.41 -9.51 1.25
N ILE A 79 9.86 -8.38 1.80
CA ILE A 79 9.52 -7.94 3.15
C ILE A 79 8.34 -6.98 3.06
N ILE A 80 7.24 -7.36 3.69
CA ILE A 80 5.98 -6.62 3.73
C ILE A 80 5.81 -6.03 5.12
N SER A 81 5.53 -4.72 5.18
CA SER A 81 5.39 -3.99 6.44
C SER A 81 4.20 -3.03 6.43
N PHE A 82 3.67 -2.78 7.63
CA PHE A 82 2.57 -1.85 7.87
C PHE A 82 1.30 -2.15 7.04
N GLY A 83 0.47 -1.12 6.86
CA GLY A 83 -0.79 -1.19 6.14
C GLY A 83 -1.94 -1.65 7.00
N LYS A 84 -2.97 -2.17 6.32
CA LYS A 84 -4.14 -2.75 6.96
C LYS A 84 -4.40 -4.14 6.41
N PHE A 85 -5.01 -5.00 7.21
CA PHE A 85 -5.50 -6.27 6.74
C PHE A 85 -6.68 -6.09 5.78
N SER A 86 -6.70 -6.84 4.67
CA SER A 86 -7.63 -6.63 3.55
C SER A 86 -9.09 -6.97 3.89
N LYS A 87 -9.36 -7.93 4.80
CA LYS A 87 -10.74 -8.31 5.17
C LYS A 87 -11.24 -7.50 6.37
N SER A 88 -10.43 -7.41 7.43
CA SER A 88 -10.81 -6.77 8.69
C SER A 88 -10.62 -5.25 8.69
N ASN A 89 -9.85 -4.71 7.74
CA ASN A 89 -9.49 -3.29 7.64
C ASN A 89 -8.77 -2.74 8.90
N SER A 90 -8.26 -3.63 9.76
CA SER A 90 -7.49 -3.28 10.94
C SER A 90 -6.05 -2.96 10.57
N LEU A 91 -5.46 -1.93 11.21
CA LEU A 91 -4.06 -1.58 10.99
C LEU A 91 -3.16 -2.66 11.57
N SER A 92 -2.07 -2.96 10.87
CA SER A 92 -1.06 -3.91 11.33
C SER A 92 0.32 -3.25 11.35
N ASN A 93 1.08 -3.53 12.40
CA ASN A 93 2.50 -3.18 12.54
C ASN A 93 3.41 -4.41 12.41
N GLU A 94 2.84 -5.58 12.11
CA GLU A 94 3.59 -6.82 11.92
C GLU A 94 4.35 -6.80 10.58
N ILE A 95 5.43 -7.59 10.54
CA ILE A 95 6.24 -7.83 9.36
C ILE A 95 5.91 -9.23 8.82
N GLN A 96 5.70 -9.34 7.52
CA GLN A 96 5.60 -10.61 6.82
C GLN A 96 6.76 -10.72 5.82
N ILE A 97 7.35 -11.90 5.71
CA ILE A 97 8.49 -12.15 4.82
C ILE A 97 8.13 -13.32 3.92
N LEU A 98 8.16 -13.10 2.62
CA LEU A 98 7.88 -14.10 1.60
C LEU A 98 9.20 -14.48 0.89
N ASP A 99 9.57 -15.75 0.88
CA ASP A 99 10.62 -16.24 -0.04
C ASP A 99 10.06 -16.24 -1.46
N THR A 100 10.61 -15.41 -2.33
CA THR A 100 10.12 -15.21 -3.70
C THR A 100 10.44 -16.36 -4.65
N ARG A 101 11.28 -17.31 -4.22
CA ARG A 101 11.64 -18.50 -5.01
C ARG A 101 10.63 -19.62 -4.79
N THR A 102 10.16 -19.79 -3.55
CA THR A 102 9.24 -20.86 -3.15
C THR A 102 7.81 -20.38 -2.96
N TYR A 103 7.61 -19.07 -2.75
CA TYR A 103 6.37 -18.44 -2.34
C TYR A 103 5.85 -18.89 -0.97
N GLU A 104 6.78 -19.25 -0.09
CA GLU A 104 6.50 -19.62 1.29
C GLU A 104 6.76 -18.45 2.23
N TRP A 105 5.93 -18.35 3.28
CA TRP A 105 6.13 -17.38 4.35
C TRP A 105 7.23 -17.87 5.30
N VAL A 106 8.12 -16.98 5.71
CA VAL A 106 9.23 -17.30 6.61
C VAL A 106 9.29 -16.33 7.78
N ASP A 107 9.78 -16.80 8.93
CA ASP A 107 9.87 -15.98 10.15
C ASP A 107 11.12 -15.09 10.19
N SER A 108 12.16 -15.45 9.45
CA SER A 108 13.44 -14.72 9.43
C SER A 108 14.20 -14.90 8.13
N ILE A 109 15.10 -13.97 7.84
CA ILE A 109 16.05 -14.06 6.73
C ILE A 109 17.39 -14.48 7.30
N SER A 110 17.93 -15.62 6.86
CA SER A 110 19.31 -15.97 7.13
C SER A 110 20.21 -15.29 6.09
N PHE A 111 21.09 -14.43 6.57
CA PHE A 111 22.20 -13.94 5.76
C PHE A 111 23.41 -14.79 6.10
N GLU A 112 23.79 -15.69 5.19
CA GLU A 112 25.12 -16.29 5.29
C GLU A 112 26.14 -15.15 5.14
N PRO A 113 27.02 -14.90 6.13
CA PRO A 113 28.04 -13.89 5.98
C PRO A 113 28.92 -14.33 4.82
N THR A 114 28.92 -13.55 3.74
CA THR A 114 29.77 -13.79 2.58
C THR A 114 31.21 -13.91 3.06
N LYS A 115 31.76 -15.14 3.00
CA LYS A 115 33.18 -15.41 3.23
C LYS A 115 33.99 -14.54 2.26
N SER A 116 34.93 -13.77 2.82
CA SER A 116 35.99 -13.01 2.14
C SER A 116 35.58 -11.68 1.48
N ALA A 117 35.68 -10.61 2.27
CA ALA A 117 36.53 -9.49 1.90
C ALA A 117 37.51 -9.26 3.07
N ASN A 118 38.79 -9.57 2.87
CA ASN A 118 39.85 -9.22 3.82
C ASN A 118 39.96 -7.69 3.90
N SER A 119 39.17 -7.04 4.74
CA SER A 119 39.49 -5.69 5.18
C SER A 119 40.58 -5.81 6.23
N ILE A 120 41.81 -5.44 5.84
CA ILE A 120 42.92 -5.23 6.77
C ILE A 120 42.47 -4.09 7.71
N PHE A 121 41.96 -4.44 8.87
CA PHE A 121 41.76 -3.48 9.96
C PHE A 121 43.14 -3.17 10.55
N LEU A 122 43.60 -1.94 10.36
CA LEU A 122 44.70 -1.40 11.14
C LEU A 122 44.27 -1.38 12.61
N THR A 123 45.00 -2.12 13.42
CA THR A 123 44.82 -2.33 14.85
C THR A 123 45.00 -1.03 15.62
N SER A 124 43.96 -0.55 16.30
CA SER A 124 44.12 0.09 17.60
C SER A 124 43.41 -0.78 18.63
N ASN A 125 44.23 -1.38 19.49
CA ASN A 125 43.87 -2.20 20.62
C ASN A 125 42.97 -1.41 21.57
N GLU A 126 41.73 -1.83 21.80
CA GLU A 126 41.07 -1.74 23.09
C GLU A 126 39.87 -2.69 23.16
N THR A 127 39.71 -3.26 24.34
CA THR A 127 39.01 -4.49 24.69
C THR A 127 37.48 -4.41 24.65
N SER A 128 36.88 -5.50 24.15
CA SER A 128 35.55 -6.09 24.45
C SER A 128 34.45 -5.21 25.03
N GLU A 129 33.40 -4.95 24.23
CA GLU A 129 32.05 -5.54 24.35
C GLU A 129 31.10 -4.77 23.41
N THR A 130 30.59 -5.43 22.35
CA THR A 130 29.58 -4.85 21.46
C THR A 130 28.21 -4.95 22.13
N VAL A 131 27.89 -3.95 22.93
CA VAL A 131 26.54 -3.69 23.46
C VAL A 131 25.73 -2.99 22.36
N PHE A 132 24.67 -3.65 21.88
CA PHE A 132 23.61 -3.00 21.10
C PHE A 132 23.06 -1.80 21.90
N PRO A 133 22.68 -0.67 21.29
CA PRO A 133 22.09 0.43 22.03
C PRO A 133 20.72 0.00 22.59
N THR A 134 20.70 -0.48 23.82
CA THR A 134 19.50 -0.56 24.64
C THR A 134 19.07 0.86 24.92
N TYR A 135 17.95 1.29 24.33
CA TYR A 135 17.29 2.52 24.74
C TYR A 135 16.77 2.32 26.17
N VAL A 136 17.58 2.72 27.16
CA VAL A 136 17.17 2.78 28.55
C VAL A 136 16.32 4.03 28.73
N MET A 137 15.02 3.83 28.94
CA MET A 137 14.15 4.85 29.52
C MET A 137 14.57 5.05 30.98
N SER A 138 15.01 6.26 31.32
CA SER A 138 15.25 6.65 32.70
C SER A 138 13.90 6.96 33.37
N ASP A 139 13.47 6.08 34.28
CA ASP A 139 12.38 6.38 35.22
C ASP A 139 12.92 7.28 36.33
N ASP A 140 12.81 8.60 36.14
CA ASP A 140 12.96 9.55 37.24
C ASP A 140 11.60 9.75 37.92
N LEU A 141 11.34 8.93 38.93
CA LEU A 141 10.20 9.07 39.83
C LEU A 141 10.53 10.14 40.89
N SER A 142 10.26 11.41 40.58
CA SER A 142 10.10 12.43 41.63
C SER A 142 8.63 12.62 41.94
N SER A 143 8.25 12.17 43.14
CA SER A 143 6.94 12.38 43.75
C SER A 143 6.72 13.87 44.01
N GLY A 144 5.77 14.46 43.30
CA GLY A 144 5.30 15.83 43.50
C GLY A 144 3.80 15.86 43.31
N SER A 145 3.07 15.73 44.41
CA SER A 145 1.63 15.95 44.45
C SER A 145 1.34 17.41 44.15
N ASP A 146 0.74 17.71 42.99
CA ASP A 146 -0.09 18.90 42.83
C ASP A 146 -1.13 18.69 41.73
N LYS A 147 -2.37 18.45 42.18
CA LYS A 147 -3.56 18.48 41.33
C LYS A 147 -3.89 19.94 41.04
N GLY A 148 -3.59 20.39 39.81
CA GLY A 148 -3.93 21.74 39.38
C GLY A 148 -4.01 21.85 37.85
N SER A 149 -4.88 21.08 37.20
CA SER A 149 -5.16 21.27 35.78
C SER A 149 -5.89 22.60 35.58
N ASN A 150 -5.16 23.65 35.21
CA ASN A 150 -5.71 24.89 34.67
C ASN A 150 -6.21 24.64 33.24
N SER A 151 -7.26 23.82 33.10
CA SER A 151 -8.03 23.80 31.87
C SER A 151 -8.90 25.05 31.88
N PHE A 152 -8.72 25.92 30.89
CA PHE A 152 -9.61 27.07 30.62
C PHE A 152 -11.09 26.65 30.54
N PHE A 153 -11.35 25.36 30.30
CA PHE A 153 -12.66 24.72 30.20
C PHE A 153 -13.37 24.44 31.53
N SER A 154 -12.72 24.50 32.69
CA SER A 154 -13.39 24.24 33.97
C SER A 154 -14.11 25.46 34.57
N LYS A 155 -13.89 26.65 33.99
CA LYS A 155 -14.52 27.91 34.42
C LYS A 155 -15.73 28.35 33.59
N VAL A 156 -16.08 27.61 32.53
CA VAL A 156 -17.25 27.93 31.70
C VAL A 156 -18.49 27.21 32.28
N PRO A 157 -19.63 27.89 32.45
CA PRO A 157 -20.86 27.24 32.91
C PRO A 157 -21.25 26.06 32.00
N LYS A 158 -21.69 24.94 32.57
CA LYS A 158 -21.95 23.67 31.84
C LYS A 158 -22.86 23.81 30.60
N TYR A 159 -23.72 24.83 30.57
CA TYR A 159 -24.57 25.13 29.42
C TYR A 159 -23.78 25.70 28.21
N PHE A 160 -22.70 26.46 28.42
CA PHE A 160 -21.84 26.96 27.34
C PHE A 160 -21.06 25.85 26.64
N GLN A 161 -20.66 24.81 27.39
CA GLN A 161 -19.94 23.66 26.83
C GLN A 161 -20.84 22.84 25.91
N ALA A 162 -22.12 22.65 26.26
CA ALA A 162 -23.11 22.00 25.41
C ALA A 162 -23.38 22.78 24.11
N VAL A 163 -23.43 24.12 24.17
CA VAL A 163 -23.66 24.98 23.00
C VAL A 163 -22.49 24.92 22.00
N ILE A 164 -21.25 24.84 22.49
CA ILE A 164 -20.04 24.73 21.64
C ILE A 164 -19.98 23.36 20.94
N PHE A 165 -20.34 22.26 21.61
CA PHE A 165 -20.39 20.93 20.97
C PHE A 165 -21.50 20.84 19.91
N CYS A 166 -22.66 21.46 20.14
CA CYS A 166 -23.74 21.48 19.16
C CYS A 166 -23.39 22.32 17.92
N LEU A 167 -22.80 23.50 18.09
CA LEU A 167 -22.42 24.36 16.96
C LEU A 167 -21.17 23.85 16.22
N GLY A 168 -20.17 23.33 16.96
CA GLY A 168 -18.97 22.73 16.37
C GLY A 168 -19.27 21.48 15.56
N GLY A 169 -20.17 20.62 16.04
CA GLY A 169 -20.62 19.44 15.30
C GLY A 169 -21.29 19.78 13.97
N LEU A 170 -22.14 20.80 13.95
CA LEU A 170 -22.79 21.27 12.72
C LEU A 170 -21.79 21.85 11.71
N ILE A 171 -20.76 22.55 12.18
CA ILE A 171 -19.68 23.06 11.30
C ILE A 171 -18.88 21.91 10.68
N VAL A 172 -18.55 20.87 11.46
CA VAL A 172 -17.82 19.70 10.93
C VAL A 172 -18.68 18.94 9.90
N ILE A 173 -19.96 18.73 10.18
CA ILE A 173 -20.89 18.06 9.26
C ILE A 173 -21.04 18.85 7.95
N THR A 174 -21.15 20.19 8.02
CA THR A 174 -21.25 21.04 6.83
C THR A 174 -19.97 21.02 6.00
N ILE A 175 -18.78 21.01 6.62
CA ILE A 175 -17.49 20.87 5.91
C ILE A 175 -17.39 19.51 5.19
N ILE A 176 -17.78 18.41 5.86
CA ILE A 176 -17.82 17.07 5.26
C ILE A 176 -18.81 17.04 4.09
N PHE A 177 -19.98 17.66 4.24
CA PHE A 177 -20.98 17.72 3.17
C PHE A 177 -20.50 18.54 1.96
N LEU A 178 -19.87 19.70 2.18
CA LEU A 178 -19.33 20.56 1.12
C LEU A 178 -18.17 19.90 0.38
N THR A 179 -17.25 19.23 1.10
CA THR A 179 -16.15 18.48 0.49
C THR A 179 -16.69 17.32 -0.36
N TYR A 180 -17.63 16.53 0.16
CA TYR A 180 -18.32 15.49 -0.60
C TYR A 180 -19.03 16.04 -1.84
N TYR A 181 -19.79 17.13 -1.70
CA TYR A 181 -20.52 17.76 -2.79
C TYR A 181 -19.59 18.27 -3.90
N ASN A 182 -18.46 18.89 -3.53
CA ASN A 182 -17.45 19.36 -4.48
C ASN A 182 -16.80 18.22 -5.25
N ILE A 183 -16.50 17.09 -4.58
CA ILE A 183 -15.99 15.88 -5.25
C ILE A 183 -17.02 15.34 -6.25
N ARG A 184 -18.30 15.26 -5.85
CA ARG A 184 -19.40 14.79 -6.72
C ARG A 184 -19.63 15.72 -7.90
N ARG A 185 -19.52 17.04 -7.71
CA ARG A 185 -19.62 18.05 -8.79
C ARG A 185 -18.51 17.88 -9.81
N LYS A 186 -17.27 17.68 -9.37
CA LYS A 186 -16.12 17.41 -10.26
C LYS A 186 -16.30 16.12 -11.07
N LYS A 187 -16.85 15.06 -10.46
CA LYS A 187 -17.21 13.83 -11.18
C LYS A 187 -18.26 14.08 -12.27
N LYS A 188 -19.35 14.80 -11.96
CA LYS A 188 -20.40 15.16 -12.95
C LYS A 188 -19.88 16.06 -14.08
N ALA A 189 -18.97 16.99 -13.80
CA ALA A 189 -18.35 17.84 -14.83
C ALA A 189 -17.46 17.02 -15.77
N LYS A 190 -16.71 16.04 -15.25
CA LYS A 190 -15.90 15.12 -16.05
C LYS A 190 -16.75 14.20 -16.94
N THR A 191 -17.89 13.72 -16.44
CA THR A 191 -18.84 12.93 -17.22
C THR A 191 -19.53 13.75 -18.32
N ARG A 192 -19.90 15.01 -18.04
CA ARG A 192 -20.46 15.92 -19.05
C ARG A 192 -19.47 16.31 -20.15
N HIS A 193 -18.18 16.43 -19.83
CA HIS A 193 -17.14 16.64 -20.84
C HIS A 193 -16.94 15.40 -21.72
N LEU A 194 -17.09 14.19 -21.17
CA LEU A 194 -17.03 12.94 -21.95
C LEU A 194 -18.28 12.71 -22.82
N SER A 195 -19.46 13.21 -22.42
CA SER A 195 -20.70 13.03 -23.19
C SER A 195 -20.91 14.04 -24.33
N VAL A 196 -19.99 15.00 -24.50
CA VAL A 196 -20.06 16.04 -25.55
C VAL A 196 -19.00 15.81 -26.64
N LEU A 197 -18.19 14.74 -26.55
CA LEU A 197 -17.31 14.36 -27.66
C LEU A 197 -18.16 13.80 -28.81
N PRO A 198 -18.14 14.41 -30.00
CA PRO A 198 -18.85 13.88 -31.15
C PRO A 198 -18.24 12.51 -31.49
N TYR A 199 -19.03 11.47 -31.30
CA TYR A 199 -18.79 10.15 -31.86
C TYR A 199 -18.77 10.29 -33.38
N THR A 200 -17.58 10.47 -33.95
CA THR A 200 -17.39 10.56 -35.40
C THR A 200 -16.34 9.54 -35.82
N ASN A 201 -16.85 8.40 -36.27
CA ASN A 201 -16.50 7.77 -37.53
C ASN A 201 -15.03 7.33 -37.77
N CYS A 202 -14.38 6.66 -36.81
CA CYS A 202 -13.08 6.00 -37.05
C CYS A 202 -13.18 4.47 -37.28
N ASN A 203 -14.41 3.92 -37.32
CA ASN A 203 -14.60 2.46 -37.36
C ASN A 203 -14.99 1.89 -38.73
N GLU A 204 -15.37 2.71 -39.71
CA GLU A 204 -15.68 2.22 -41.06
C GLU A 204 -14.56 2.52 -42.07
N GLU A 205 -13.86 3.65 -41.93
CA GLU A 205 -12.70 3.97 -42.79
C GLU A 205 -11.53 3.02 -42.55
N ALA A 206 -11.31 2.61 -41.28
CA ALA A 206 -10.30 1.61 -40.93
C ALA A 206 -10.63 0.18 -41.36
N LYS A 207 -11.91 -0.13 -41.66
CA LYS A 207 -12.31 -1.45 -42.18
C LYS A 207 -12.07 -1.56 -43.69
N GLU A 208 -12.27 -0.48 -44.42
CA GLU A 208 -12.05 -0.44 -45.88
C GLU A 208 -10.56 -0.51 -46.24
N ASP A 209 -9.67 0.06 -45.42
CA ASP A 209 -8.23 -0.05 -45.63
C ASP A 209 -7.70 -1.48 -45.42
N ILE A 210 -8.27 -2.21 -44.46
CA ILE A 210 -7.93 -3.64 -44.24
C ILE A 210 -8.47 -4.51 -45.37
N ILE A 211 -9.65 -4.21 -45.93
CA ILE A 211 -10.20 -4.99 -47.05
C ILE A 211 -9.40 -4.76 -48.34
N ARG A 212 -8.82 -3.56 -48.55
CA ARG A 212 -7.98 -3.27 -49.74
C ARG A 212 -6.61 -3.93 -49.69
N GLU A 213 -6.03 -4.12 -48.52
CA GLU A 213 -4.70 -4.75 -48.38
C GLU A 213 -4.71 -6.26 -48.64
N TYR A 214 -5.87 -6.93 -48.55
CA TYR A 214 -6.02 -8.37 -48.76
C TYR A 214 -6.68 -8.78 -50.09
N ALA A 215 -6.94 -7.83 -50.99
CA ALA A 215 -7.64 -8.08 -52.27
C ALA A 215 -6.73 -8.25 -53.51
N HIS A 216 -5.41 -8.45 -53.34
CA HIS A 216 -4.47 -8.75 -54.42
C HIS A 216 -3.57 -9.95 -54.11
#